data_AF-A0A6N6NL28-F1
#
_entry.id   AF-A0A6N6NL28-F1
#
_cell.length_a   1.000
_cell.length_b   1.000
_cell.length_c   1.000
_cell.angle_alpha   90.00
_cell.angle_beta   90.00
_cell.angle_gamma   90.00
#
_symmetry.space_group_name_H-M   'P 1'
#
loop_
_entity.id
_entity.type
_entity.pdbx_description
1 polymer ?
#
loop_
_entity_poly.entity_id
_entity_poly.type
_entity_poly.pdbx_seq_one_letter_code
_entity_poly.pdbx_strand_id
1 'polypeptide(L)'
;MLEEYGRVRVIETGMYGTIVDWRPGDNHCEVELDGWQHEGQIDGGRRFPYTFMVTGLEELIEVGREGRRALFDDFDTLVVSSRCYMDLFRSPTIVIRRIGNDVEVIVQSWGLDTNEKKTVRGSEAAIVVSSVFATHADRWVDLFAPEYAVSDGYLWTMTVYSGSRFFACEGGNVTPVELVDLLYAVADVGLPLAWDGGAILLPDESKSDDIQ
;
A
#
# COMPACT_ATOMS: atom_id res chain seq x y z
N MET A 1 8.51 20.78 14.39
CA MET A 1 7.68 20.23 15.48
C MET A 1 6.82 19.22 14.75
N LEU A 2 6.99 17.91 14.97
CA LEU A 2 6.12 16.91 14.30
C LEU A 2 4.72 17.18 14.86
N GLU A 3 3.78 17.70 14.06
CA GLU A 3 2.46 18.18 14.52
C GLU A 3 1.50 17.02 14.88
N GLU A 4 2.05 15.97 15.49
CA GLU A 4 1.43 14.73 15.96
C GLU A 4 1.11 13.74 14.82
N TYR A 5 2.02 12.79 14.59
CA TYR A 5 1.85 11.55 13.79
C TYR A 5 2.08 11.62 12.25
N GLY A 6 2.91 12.55 11.78
CA GLY A 6 3.25 12.70 10.35
C GLY A 6 3.81 11.44 9.66
N ARG A 7 3.72 11.41 8.32
CA ARG A 7 4.35 10.35 7.52
C ARG A 7 5.86 10.53 7.48
N VAL A 8 6.58 9.42 7.50
CA VAL A 8 8.04 9.39 7.58
C VAL A 8 8.63 8.40 6.61
N ARG A 9 9.89 8.66 6.25
CA ARG A 9 10.79 7.69 5.64
C ARG A 9 11.89 7.33 6.63
N VAL A 10 12.11 6.04 6.83
CA VAL A 10 13.21 5.50 7.63
C VAL A 10 14.49 5.64 6.80
N ILE A 11 15.46 6.42 7.28
CA ILE A 11 16.67 6.77 6.51
C ILE A 11 17.49 5.53 6.16
N GLU A 12 17.64 4.61 7.11
CA GLU A 12 18.48 3.42 6.95
C GLU A 12 17.95 2.44 5.89
N THR A 13 16.63 2.25 5.86
CA THR A 13 15.99 1.21 5.03
C THR A 13 15.28 1.79 3.81
N GLY A 14 15.04 3.10 3.79
CA GLY A 14 14.22 3.77 2.79
C GLY A 14 12.72 3.45 2.89
N MET A 15 12.27 2.72 3.91
CA MET A 15 10.86 2.35 4.08
C MET A 15 10.02 3.54 4.53
N TYR A 16 8.78 3.59 4.06
CA TYR A 16 7.81 4.60 4.44
C TYR A 16 6.91 4.10 5.56
N GLY A 17 6.35 5.03 6.33
CA GLY A 17 5.38 4.70 7.36
C GLY A 17 4.73 5.93 7.97
N THR A 18 3.88 5.67 8.95
CA THR A 18 3.17 6.69 9.73
C THR A 18 3.59 6.55 11.18
N ILE A 19 3.98 7.65 11.83
CA ILE A 19 4.23 7.63 13.28
C ILE A 19 2.88 7.40 13.97
N VAL A 20 2.78 6.46 14.92
CA VAL A 20 1.52 6.13 15.63
C VAL A 20 1.59 6.38 17.14
N ASP A 21 2.79 6.45 17.72
CA ASP A 21 3.01 6.90 19.11
C ASP A 21 4.32 7.71 19.19
N TRP A 22 4.24 8.91 19.76
CA TRP A 22 5.39 9.77 20.03
C TRP A 22 5.00 10.83 21.05
N ARG A 23 5.92 11.14 21.97
CA ARG A 23 5.72 12.19 22.97
C ARG A 23 6.75 13.30 22.80
N PRO A 24 6.36 14.58 22.96
CA PRO A 24 7.32 15.67 22.96
C PRO A 24 8.41 15.47 24.01
N GLY A 25 9.67 15.43 23.57
CA GLY A 25 10.84 15.19 24.42
C GLY A 25 11.40 13.77 24.33
N ASP A 26 10.63 12.82 23.78
CA ASP A 26 11.12 11.47 23.51
C ASP A 26 11.97 11.47 22.23
N ASN A 27 13.11 10.79 22.32
CA ASN A 27 14.03 10.55 21.22
C ASN A 27 13.65 9.31 20.38
N HIS A 28 12.60 8.60 20.77
CA HIS A 28 12.06 7.45 20.08
C HIS A 28 10.57 7.65 19.76
N CYS A 29 10.10 7.04 18.70
CA CYS A 29 8.69 6.97 18.33
C CYS A 29 8.35 5.60 17.75
N GLU A 30 7.07 5.26 17.76
CA GLU A 30 6.51 4.06 17.13
C GLU A 30 6.02 4.41 15.73
N VAL A 31 6.43 3.63 14.73
CA VAL A 31 6.07 3.82 13.31
C VAL A 31 5.42 2.57 12.76
N GLU A 32 4.23 2.72 12.20
CA GLU A 32 3.59 1.70 11.37
C GLU A 32 4.14 1.82 9.94
N LEU A 33 4.88 0.80 9.49
CA LEU A 33 5.51 0.79 8.17
C LEU A 33 4.49 0.42 7.08
N ASP A 34 4.48 1.19 6.00
CA ASP A 34 3.55 0.97 4.89
C ASP A 34 3.95 -0.25 4.07
N GLY A 35 3.04 -1.23 4.04
CA GLY A 35 3.22 -2.44 3.25
C GLY A 35 4.35 -3.35 3.72
N TRP A 36 4.85 -3.15 4.94
CA TRP A 36 5.78 -4.09 5.56
C TRP A 36 5.03 -4.94 6.58
N GLN A 37 5.13 -6.25 6.42
CA GLN A 37 4.68 -7.22 7.41
C GLN A 37 5.85 -8.15 7.76
N HIS A 38 6.01 -8.42 9.06
CA HIS A 38 7.10 -9.23 9.60
C HIS A 38 7.14 -10.59 8.91
N GLU A 39 8.30 -10.96 8.32
CA GLU A 39 8.54 -12.35 7.93
C GLU A 39 8.43 -13.22 9.20
N GLY A 40 7.46 -14.14 9.24
CA GLY A 40 7.47 -15.28 10.16
C GLY A 40 6.72 -15.16 11.50
N GLN A 41 5.83 -14.19 11.73
CA GLN A 41 4.93 -14.23 12.91
C GLN A 41 3.45 -14.11 12.54
N ILE A 42 2.76 -15.25 12.64
CA ILE A 42 1.30 -15.39 12.69
C ILE A 42 0.86 -15.06 14.13
N ASP A 43 0.94 -13.79 14.56
CA ASP A 43 0.35 -13.34 15.83
C ASP A 43 -0.74 -12.27 15.58
N GLY A 44 -1.96 -12.75 15.30
CA GLY A 44 -3.22 -12.03 15.56
C GLY A 44 -3.55 -10.72 14.81
N GLY A 45 -2.91 -10.39 13.71
CA GLY A 45 -3.34 -9.38 12.71
C GLY A 45 -3.14 -7.94 13.17
N ARG A 46 -2.28 -7.74 14.15
CA ARG A 46 -1.82 -6.40 14.53
C ARG A 46 -0.62 -6.03 13.67
N ARG A 47 -0.72 -4.91 12.94
CA ARG A 47 0.46 -4.16 12.49
C ARG A 47 1.15 -3.68 13.78
N PHE A 48 2.23 -4.32 14.17
CA PHE A 48 3.00 -3.87 15.32
C PHE A 48 3.87 -2.71 14.85
N PRO A 49 3.73 -1.53 15.45
CA PRO A 49 4.60 -0.44 15.07
C PRO A 49 6.02 -0.74 15.54
N TYR A 50 6.99 -0.28 14.77
CA TYR A 50 8.40 -0.45 15.05
C TYR A 50 8.91 0.79 15.78
N THR A 51 9.71 0.59 16.83
CA THR A 51 10.34 1.69 17.53
C THR A 51 11.54 2.20 16.74
N PHE A 52 11.55 3.48 16.41
CA PHE A 52 12.64 4.16 15.75
C PHE A 52 13.14 5.35 16.56
N MET A 53 14.45 5.62 16.45
CA MET A 53 15.01 6.91 16.84
C MET A 53 14.46 8.01 15.92
N VAL A 54 13.99 9.11 16.50
CA VAL A 54 13.44 10.26 15.73
C VAL A 54 14.47 10.81 14.74
N THR A 55 15.76 10.81 15.10
CA THR A 55 16.86 11.25 14.21
C THR A 55 17.13 10.31 13.03
N GLY A 56 16.55 9.11 13.04
CA GLY A 56 16.60 8.15 11.94
C GLY A 56 15.44 8.27 10.95
N LEU A 57 14.58 9.29 11.12
CA LEU A 57 13.39 9.51 10.31
C LEU A 57 13.49 10.82 9.53
N GLU A 58 13.00 10.78 8.30
CA GLU A 58 12.80 11.93 7.42
C GLU A 58 11.30 12.20 7.31
N GLU A 59 10.85 13.41 7.64
CA GLU A 59 9.45 13.82 7.52
C GLU A 59 9.05 13.96 6.03
N LEU A 60 7.87 13.45 5.69
CA LEU A 60 7.37 13.51 4.32
C LEU A 60 6.44 14.71 4.11
N ILE A 61 6.50 15.25 2.88
CA ILE A 61 5.67 16.38 2.43
C ILE A 61 4.61 15.85 1.46
N GLU A 62 3.34 16.10 1.78
CA GLU A 62 2.25 15.77 0.86
C GLU A 62 2.25 16.73 -0.34
N VAL A 63 2.22 16.18 -1.56
CA VAL A 63 2.16 16.99 -2.77
C VAL A 63 0.71 17.24 -3.17
N GLY A 64 0.40 18.51 -3.46
CA GLY A 64 -0.86 18.89 -4.07
C GLY A 64 -0.95 18.48 -5.54
N ARG A 65 -2.09 18.81 -6.17
CA ARG A 65 -2.39 18.48 -7.57
C ARG A 65 -1.27 18.84 -8.56
N GLU A 66 -0.65 20.00 -8.39
CA GLU A 66 0.40 20.50 -9.30
C GLU A 66 1.69 19.67 -9.24
N GLY A 67 2.02 19.09 -8.08
CA GLY A 67 3.22 18.27 -7.89
C GLY A 67 3.03 16.78 -8.16
N ARG A 68 1.78 16.34 -8.33
CA ARG A 68 1.42 14.93 -8.44
C ARG A 68 2.09 14.23 -9.62
N ARG A 69 2.11 14.86 -10.80
CA ARG A 69 2.71 14.25 -11.99
C ARG A 69 4.20 13.99 -11.81
N ALA A 70 4.93 15.00 -11.33
CA ALA A 70 6.35 14.87 -11.07
C ALA A 70 6.64 13.82 -9.98
N LEU A 71 5.77 13.70 -8.97
CA LEU A 71 5.88 12.63 -7.97
C LEU A 71 5.77 11.24 -8.60
N PHE A 72 4.80 11.03 -9.51
CA PHE A 72 4.67 9.76 -10.22
C PHE A 72 5.86 9.50 -11.14
N ASP A 73 6.36 10.52 -11.86
CA ASP A 73 7.54 10.39 -12.73
C ASP A 73 8.75 9.82 -11.96
N ASP A 74 8.96 10.35 -10.76
CA ASP A 74 10.06 10.00 -9.87
C ASP A 74 9.69 8.98 -8.79
N PHE A 75 8.55 8.28 -8.88
CA PHE A 75 8.10 7.42 -7.78
C PHE A 75 9.14 6.34 -7.50
N ASP A 76 9.37 6.06 -6.21
CA ASP A 76 10.19 4.93 -5.78
C ASP A 76 9.33 3.83 -5.14
N THR A 77 8.22 4.19 -4.50
CA THR A 77 7.32 3.24 -3.84
C THR A 77 5.87 3.61 -4.07
N LEU A 78 5.03 2.62 -4.37
CA LEU A 78 3.58 2.71 -4.33
C LEU A 78 3.05 1.65 -3.38
N VAL A 79 2.10 2.03 -2.53
CA VAL A 79 1.40 1.15 -1.60
C VAL A 79 -0.10 1.27 -1.85
N VAL A 80 -0.74 0.14 -2.08
CA VAL A 80 -2.19 0.03 -2.24
C VAL A 80 -2.69 -0.90 -1.15
N SER A 81 -3.54 -0.41 -0.26
CA SER A 81 -4.14 -1.19 0.83
C SER A 81 -5.64 -1.18 0.72
N SER A 82 -6.29 -2.27 1.10
CA SER A 82 -7.74 -2.30 1.30
C SER A 82 -8.05 -2.37 2.78
N ARG A 83 -9.30 -2.11 3.12
CA ARG A 83 -9.86 -2.35 4.42
C ARG A 83 -11.26 -2.90 4.23
N CYS A 84 -11.46 -4.18 4.50
CA CYS A 84 -12.78 -4.78 4.57
C CYS A 84 -13.38 -4.50 5.96
N TYR A 85 -14.52 -3.81 6.02
CA TYR A 85 -15.16 -3.50 7.31
C TYR A 85 -15.71 -4.74 8.01
N MET A 86 -16.09 -5.76 7.24
CA MET A 86 -16.67 -7.00 7.76
C MET A 86 -15.61 -8.03 8.17
N ASP A 87 -14.38 -7.93 7.66
CA ASP A 87 -13.28 -8.81 8.02
C ASP A 87 -11.94 -8.10 7.82
N LEU A 88 -11.46 -7.41 8.87
CA LEU A 88 -10.22 -6.65 8.82
C LEU A 88 -9.01 -7.52 8.48
N PHE A 89 -9.04 -8.83 8.77
CA PHE A 89 -7.94 -9.73 8.46
C PHE A 89 -7.82 -9.98 6.96
N ARG A 90 -8.93 -9.92 6.21
CA ARG A 90 -8.95 -10.08 4.75
C ARG A 90 -8.63 -8.78 4.00
N SER A 91 -7.69 -7.99 4.48
CA SER A 91 -7.36 -6.68 3.90
C SER A 91 -6.02 -6.73 3.15
N PRO A 92 -6.01 -7.02 1.83
CA PRO A 92 -4.75 -7.07 1.10
C PRO A 92 -4.00 -5.75 1.07
N THR A 93 -2.69 -5.85 0.99
CA THR A 93 -1.75 -4.77 0.75
C THR A 93 -0.83 -5.17 -0.40
N ILE A 94 -0.66 -4.27 -1.36
CA ILE A 94 0.23 -4.41 -2.51
C ILE A 94 1.27 -3.31 -2.42
N VAL A 95 2.53 -3.70 -2.56
CA VAL A 95 3.67 -2.79 -2.54
C VAL A 95 4.43 -2.94 -3.83
N ILE A 96 4.73 -1.84 -4.48
CA ILE A 96 5.53 -1.77 -5.70
C ILE A 96 6.69 -0.83 -5.44
N ARG A 97 7.92 -1.35 -5.47
CA ARG A 97 9.16 -0.60 -5.21
C ARG A 97 10.06 -0.63 -6.43
N ARG A 98 10.56 0.53 -6.86
CA ARG A 98 11.62 0.61 -7.88
C ARG A 98 12.97 0.32 -7.24
N ILE A 99 13.75 -0.56 -7.87
CA ILE A 99 15.12 -0.90 -7.46
C ILE A 99 16.01 -0.75 -8.70
N GLY A 100 16.48 0.48 -8.94
CA GLY A 100 17.16 0.81 -10.19
C GLY A 100 16.21 0.64 -11.38
N ASN A 101 16.52 -0.30 -12.28
CA ASN A 101 15.68 -0.62 -13.44
C ASN A 101 14.71 -1.80 -13.19
N ASP A 102 14.81 -2.43 -12.02
CA ASP A 102 13.95 -3.55 -11.62
C ASP A 102 12.81 -3.02 -10.74
N VAL A 103 11.77 -3.84 -10.58
CA VAL A 103 10.65 -3.54 -9.67
C VAL A 103 10.46 -4.71 -8.73
N GLU A 104 10.41 -4.45 -7.43
CA GLU A 104 9.98 -5.41 -6.42
C GLU A 104 8.48 -5.21 -6.17
N VAL A 105 7.71 -6.28 -6.32
CA VAL A 105 6.27 -6.30 -6.06
C VAL A 105 6.00 -7.28 -4.93
N ILE A 106 5.23 -6.85 -3.94
CA ILE A 106 4.83 -7.63 -2.77
C ILE A 106 3.30 -7.62 -2.71
N VAL A 107 2.67 -8.78 -2.56
CA VAL A 107 1.24 -8.94 -2.32
C VAL A 107 1.05 -9.65 -1.00
N GLN A 108 0.35 -9.00 -0.06
CA GLN A 108 0.16 -9.48 1.30
C GLN A 108 -1.32 -9.46 1.66
N SER A 109 -1.82 -10.49 2.34
CA SER A 109 -3.15 -10.52 2.94
C SER A 109 -3.22 -11.62 4.00
N TRP A 110 -3.61 -11.24 5.22
CA TRP A 110 -3.68 -12.14 6.37
C TRP A 110 -4.78 -13.20 6.23
N GLY A 111 -6.01 -12.76 5.95
CA GLY A 111 -7.17 -13.65 5.83
C GLY A 111 -7.22 -14.41 4.50
N LEU A 112 -6.25 -14.19 3.61
CA LEU A 112 -6.13 -14.90 2.33
C LEU A 112 -4.83 -15.71 2.24
N ASP A 113 -4.09 -15.85 3.36
CA ASP A 113 -2.82 -16.56 3.46
C ASP A 113 -1.80 -16.20 2.35
N THR A 114 -1.83 -14.94 1.91
CA THR A 114 -1.02 -14.46 0.80
C THR A 114 0.12 -13.62 1.36
N ASN A 115 1.36 -14.00 1.10
CA ASN A 115 2.54 -13.17 1.38
C ASN A 115 3.61 -13.48 0.34
N GLU A 116 3.38 -12.99 -0.87
CA GLU A 116 4.22 -13.26 -2.03
C GLU A 116 5.02 -12.04 -2.42
N LYS A 117 6.28 -12.27 -2.80
CA LYS A 117 7.23 -11.25 -3.21
C LYS A 117 7.93 -11.67 -4.49
N LYS A 118 8.01 -10.76 -5.46
CA LYS A 118 8.69 -11.00 -6.73
C LYS A 118 9.45 -9.77 -7.19
N THR A 119 10.68 -9.97 -7.65
CA THR A 119 11.43 -8.97 -8.41
C THR A 119 11.18 -9.19 -9.91
N VAL A 120 10.60 -8.21 -10.58
CA VAL A 120 10.35 -8.19 -12.02
C VAL A 120 11.38 -7.33 -12.74
N ARG A 121 11.68 -7.67 -14.00
CA ARG A 121 12.77 -7.07 -14.78
C ARG A 121 12.34 -6.78 -16.22
N GLY A 122 13.08 -5.91 -16.89
CA GLY A 122 12.92 -5.70 -18.33
C GLY A 122 11.53 -5.19 -18.71
N SER A 123 10.91 -5.80 -19.72
CA SER A 123 9.59 -5.38 -20.22
C SER A 123 8.48 -5.53 -19.19
N GLU A 124 8.53 -6.55 -18.32
CA GLU A 124 7.54 -6.75 -17.26
C GLU A 124 7.62 -5.61 -16.23
N ALA A 125 8.82 -5.22 -15.83
CA ALA A 125 9.03 -4.06 -14.96
C ALA A 125 8.49 -2.77 -15.60
N ALA A 126 8.72 -2.57 -16.90
CA ALA A 126 8.22 -1.42 -17.63
C ALA A 126 6.68 -1.38 -17.71
N ILE A 127 6.03 -2.54 -17.83
CA ILE A 127 4.57 -2.66 -17.81
C ILE A 127 4.03 -2.29 -16.43
N VAL A 128 4.57 -2.87 -15.35
CA VAL A 128 4.15 -2.55 -13.97
C VAL A 128 4.30 -1.06 -13.68
N VAL A 129 5.45 -0.47 -14.06
CA VAL A 129 5.69 0.97 -13.91
C VAL A 129 4.68 1.80 -14.70
N SER A 130 4.38 1.40 -15.94
CA SER A 130 3.42 2.09 -16.80
C SER A 130 1.99 2.02 -16.23
N SER A 131 1.61 0.90 -15.62
CA SER A 131 0.32 0.77 -14.91
C SER A 131 0.27 1.65 -13.66
N VAL A 132 1.37 1.80 -12.91
CA VAL A 132 1.44 2.77 -11.81
C VAL A 132 1.21 4.20 -12.34
N PHE A 133 1.86 4.56 -13.45
CA PHE A 133 1.67 5.87 -14.06
C PHE A 133 0.23 6.15 -14.47
N ALA A 134 -0.50 5.14 -14.94
CA ALA A 134 -1.89 5.29 -15.34
C ALA A 134 -2.79 5.72 -14.16
N THR A 135 -2.44 5.35 -12.91
CA THR A 135 -3.25 5.72 -11.73
C THR A 135 -3.15 7.20 -11.35
N HIS A 136 -2.27 7.98 -11.99
CA HIS A 136 -2.16 9.43 -11.80
C HIS A 136 -3.44 10.21 -12.15
N ALA A 137 -4.42 9.60 -12.83
CA ALA A 137 -5.56 10.27 -13.47
C ALA A 137 -6.16 11.43 -12.63
N ASP A 138 -6.35 12.58 -13.29
CA ASP A 138 -6.85 13.83 -12.71
C ASP A 138 -8.20 13.73 -11.97
N ARG A 139 -8.91 12.60 -12.11
CA ARG A 139 -10.20 12.33 -11.46
C ARG A 139 -10.09 12.01 -9.96
N TRP A 140 -8.88 11.81 -9.43
CA TRP A 140 -8.63 11.40 -8.04
C TRP A 140 -8.41 12.63 -7.13
N VAL A 141 -9.23 13.67 -7.25
CA VAL A 141 -9.10 14.92 -6.47
C VAL A 141 -10.10 15.03 -5.33
N ASP A 142 -11.17 14.25 -5.36
CA ASP A 142 -12.17 14.26 -4.30
C ASP A 142 -12.24 12.87 -3.67
N LEU A 143 -12.40 12.84 -2.34
CA LEU A 143 -12.90 11.68 -1.62
C LEU A 143 -14.03 11.10 -2.46
N PHE A 144 -13.87 9.87 -2.95
CA PHE A 144 -14.98 9.14 -3.54
C PHE A 144 -15.86 8.68 -2.37
N ALA A 145 -16.47 9.64 -1.67
CA ALA A 145 -17.50 9.40 -0.70
C ALA A 145 -18.67 8.84 -1.51
N PRO A 146 -19.03 7.56 -1.33
CA PRO A 146 -20.20 7.04 -2.01
C PRO A 146 -21.39 7.97 -1.73
N GLU A 147 -22.21 8.26 -2.73
CA GLU A 147 -23.42 9.10 -2.59
C GLU A 147 -24.37 8.61 -1.48
N TYR A 148 -24.15 7.37 -1.00
CA TYR A 148 -24.88 6.74 0.08
C TYR A 148 -23.91 6.21 1.12
N ALA A 149 -24.18 6.50 2.39
CA ALA A 149 -23.46 5.99 3.56
C ALA A 149 -23.71 4.49 3.81
N VAL A 150 -23.56 3.67 2.77
CA VAL A 150 -23.60 2.22 2.89
C VAL A 150 -22.15 1.76 2.98
N SER A 151 -21.72 1.50 4.21
CA SER A 151 -20.39 0.97 4.56
C SER A 151 -20.39 -0.57 4.55
N ASP A 152 -21.13 -1.17 3.64
CA ASP A 152 -21.33 -2.61 3.50
C ASP A 152 -20.22 -3.29 2.67
N GLY A 153 -19.23 -2.53 2.19
CA GLY A 153 -18.11 -3.01 1.38
C GLY A 153 -16.71 -2.77 1.96
N TYR A 154 -15.78 -2.41 1.09
CA TYR A 154 -14.36 -2.21 1.37
C TYR A 154 -13.95 -0.77 1.07
N LEU A 155 -13.02 -0.24 1.87
CA LEU A 155 -12.23 0.94 1.51
C LEU A 155 -10.93 0.50 0.85
N TRP A 156 -10.35 1.38 0.06
CA TRP A 156 -8.98 1.25 -0.41
C TRP A 156 -8.24 2.57 -0.25
N THR A 157 -6.94 2.48 0.00
CA THR A 157 -6.01 3.60 0.01
C THR A 157 -4.91 3.31 -1.00
N MET A 158 -4.44 4.35 -1.68
CA MET A 158 -3.24 4.31 -2.50
C MET A 158 -2.33 5.44 -2.03
N THR A 159 -1.07 5.14 -1.76
CA THR A 159 -0.05 6.14 -1.49
C THR A 159 1.14 5.94 -2.41
N VAL A 160 1.59 7.03 -3.03
CA VAL A 160 2.77 7.08 -3.87
C VAL A 160 3.84 7.90 -3.18
N TYR A 161 5.08 7.42 -3.21
CA TYR A 161 6.23 8.01 -2.54
C TYR A 161 7.37 8.28 -3.52
N SER A 162 8.09 9.37 -3.28
CA SER A 162 9.33 9.72 -3.96
C SER A 162 10.22 10.55 -3.03
N GLY A 163 11.19 9.89 -2.39
CA GLY A 163 12.07 10.51 -1.40
C GLY A 163 11.30 11.11 -0.23
N SER A 164 11.40 12.43 -0.03
CA SER A 164 10.70 13.16 1.03
C SER A 164 9.28 13.61 0.65
N ARG A 165 8.72 13.11 -0.45
CA ARG A 165 7.42 13.53 -0.99
C ARG A 165 6.45 12.36 -1.06
N PHE A 166 5.17 12.63 -0.85
CA PHE A 166 4.12 11.63 -1.04
C PHE A 166 2.82 12.22 -1.58
N PHE A 167 1.97 11.36 -2.12
CA PHE A 167 0.58 11.65 -2.44
C PHE A 167 -0.27 10.47 -1.95
N ALA A 168 -1.32 10.76 -1.18
CA ALA A 168 -2.27 9.75 -0.71
C ALA A 168 -3.67 10.04 -1.27
N CYS A 169 -4.41 8.97 -1.55
CA CYS A 169 -5.82 9.03 -1.90
C CYS A 169 -6.53 7.78 -1.43
N GLU A 170 -7.84 7.88 -1.27
CA GLU A 170 -8.69 6.79 -0.82
C GLU A 170 -10.02 6.77 -1.56
N GLY A 171 -10.67 5.61 -1.57
CA GLY A 171 -12.00 5.43 -2.12
C GLY A 171 -12.73 4.28 -1.44
N GLY A 172 -14.05 4.24 -1.61
CA GLY A 172 -14.90 3.18 -1.09
C GLY A 172 -15.76 2.55 -2.16
N ASN A 173 -16.03 1.24 -2.02
CA ASN A 173 -16.99 0.44 -2.80
C ASN A 173 -16.74 0.28 -4.31
N VAL A 174 -16.02 1.21 -4.95
CA VAL A 174 -15.67 1.15 -6.38
C VAL A 174 -14.19 1.45 -6.53
N THR A 175 -13.48 0.52 -7.19
CA THR A 175 -12.09 0.69 -7.57
C THR A 175 -12.02 1.29 -8.98
N PRO A 176 -11.29 2.39 -9.22
CA PRO A 176 -11.16 3.00 -10.53
C PRO A 176 -10.47 2.04 -11.51
N VAL A 177 -10.81 2.13 -12.80
CA VAL A 177 -10.29 1.19 -13.82
C VAL A 177 -8.77 1.18 -13.87
N GLU A 178 -8.09 2.32 -13.68
CA GLU A 178 -6.62 2.33 -13.70
C GLU A 178 -6.01 1.57 -12.52
N LEU A 179 -6.70 1.55 -11.37
CA LEU A 179 -6.27 0.74 -10.23
C LEU A 179 -6.55 -0.75 -10.49
N VAL A 180 -7.66 -1.10 -11.14
CA VAL A 180 -7.93 -2.47 -11.60
C VAL A 180 -6.85 -2.94 -12.59
N ASP A 181 -6.49 -2.12 -13.58
CA ASP A 181 -5.45 -2.43 -14.55
C ASP A 181 -4.08 -2.63 -13.89
N LEU A 182 -3.77 -1.85 -12.84
CA LEU A 182 -2.58 -2.06 -12.02
C LEU A 182 -2.58 -3.43 -11.31
N LEU A 183 -3.71 -3.83 -10.74
CA LEU A 183 -3.84 -5.14 -10.08
C LEU A 183 -3.66 -6.30 -11.05
N TYR A 184 -4.23 -6.19 -12.25
CA TYR A 184 -4.03 -7.18 -13.30
C TYR A 184 -2.58 -7.21 -13.82
N ALA A 185 -1.91 -6.06 -13.95
CA ALA A 185 -0.49 -6.04 -14.30
C ALA A 185 0.40 -6.71 -13.23
N VAL A 186 0.04 -6.62 -11.95
CA VAL A 186 0.67 -7.39 -10.86
C VAL A 186 0.39 -8.89 -11.00
N ALA A 187 -0.84 -9.27 -11.36
CA ALA A 187 -1.18 -10.67 -11.56
C ALA A 187 -0.49 -11.29 -12.79
N ASP A 188 -0.35 -10.53 -13.87
CA ASP A 188 0.30 -10.96 -15.12
C ASP A 188 1.80 -11.26 -14.93
N VAL A 189 2.44 -10.60 -13.96
CA VAL A 189 3.81 -10.95 -13.54
C VAL A 189 3.84 -12.14 -12.59
N GLY A 190 2.76 -12.91 -12.46
CA GLY A 190 2.70 -14.18 -11.72
C GLY A 190 2.60 -14.05 -10.21
N LEU A 191 2.09 -12.92 -9.71
CA LEU A 191 1.69 -12.75 -8.32
C LEU A 191 0.16 -12.97 -8.18
N PRO A 192 -0.34 -13.30 -6.99
CA PRO A 192 -1.76 -13.53 -6.79
C PRO A 192 -2.57 -12.25 -6.99
N LEU A 193 -3.68 -12.39 -7.72
CA LEU A 193 -4.69 -11.35 -7.78
C LEU A 193 -5.44 -11.35 -6.44
N ALA A 194 -5.25 -10.30 -5.64
CA ALA A 194 -5.90 -10.19 -4.35
C ALA A 194 -7.28 -9.49 -4.43
N TRP A 195 -7.50 -8.65 -5.45
CA TRP A 195 -8.75 -7.90 -5.68
C TRP A 195 -9.20 -8.05 -7.14
N ASP A 196 -10.51 -8.18 -7.38
CA ASP A 196 -11.11 -8.20 -8.73
C ASP A 196 -12.34 -7.26 -8.80
N GLY A 197 -12.33 -6.32 -9.73
CA GLY A 197 -13.42 -5.34 -9.88
C GLY A 197 -13.72 -4.58 -8.59
N GLY A 198 -12.71 -4.47 -7.71
CA GLY A 198 -12.77 -3.92 -6.36
C GLY A 198 -13.16 -4.92 -5.26
N ALA A 199 -13.80 -6.05 -5.56
CA ALA A 199 -14.04 -7.06 -4.55
C ALA A 199 -12.74 -7.73 -4.10
N ILE A 200 -12.55 -7.93 -2.80
CA ILE A 200 -11.45 -8.76 -2.28
C ILE A 200 -11.75 -10.21 -2.63
N LEU A 201 -10.81 -10.86 -3.32
CA LEU A 201 -10.93 -12.27 -3.68
C LEU A 201 -10.72 -13.13 -2.44
N LEU A 202 -11.72 -13.93 -2.11
CA LEU A 202 -11.69 -14.83 -0.97
C LEU A 202 -11.22 -16.21 -1.43
N PRO A 203 -10.35 -16.91 -0.68
CA PRO A 203 -10.10 -18.31 -0.96
C PRO A 203 -11.43 -19.06 -0.89
N ASP A 204 -11.66 -19.91 -1.89
CA ASP A 204 -12.86 -20.71 -2.02
C ASP A 204 -12.96 -21.66 -0.81
N GLU A 205 -13.92 -21.45 0.09
CA GLU A 205 -14.09 -22.28 1.30
C GLU A 205 -14.39 -23.75 0.96
N SER A 206 -14.72 -24.06 -0.30
CA SER A 206 -14.89 -25.42 -0.81
C SER A 206 -13.59 -26.16 -1.15
N LYS A 207 -12.41 -25.56 -0.91
CA LYS A 207 -11.11 -26.25 -1.04
C LYS A 207 -10.47 -26.60 0.31
N SER A 208 -11.21 -26.51 1.41
CA SER A 208 -10.78 -27.02 2.72
C SER A 208 -11.06 -28.52 2.91
N ASP A 209 -10.98 -29.33 1.86
CA ASP A 209 -11.09 -30.79 1.99
C ASP A 209 -9.83 -31.44 1.43
N ASP A 210 -8.98 -31.93 2.33
CA ASP A 210 -8.29 -33.24 2.29
C ASP A 210 -6.99 -33.20 3.11
N ILE A 211 -7.12 -33.27 4.44
CA ILE A 211 -6.10 -33.93 5.27
C ILE A 211 -6.83 -35.03 6.05
N GLN A 212 -6.84 -36.22 5.47
CA GLN A 212 -7.09 -37.49 6.17
C GLN A 212 -5.87 -37.89 6.99
#